data_AF-A0A959Z0K8-F1
#
_entry.id   AF-A0A959Z0K8-F1
#
_cell.length_a   1.000
_cell.length_b   1.000
_cell.length_c   1.000
_cell.angle_alpha   90.00
_cell.angle_beta   90.00
_cell.angle_gamma   90.00
#
_symmetry.space_group_name_H-M   'P 1'
#
loop_
_entity.id
_entity.type
_entity.pdbx_description
1 polymer ?
#
loop_
_entity_poly.entity_id
_entity_poly.type
_entity_poly.pdbx_seq_one_letter_code
_entity_poly.pdbx_strand_id
1 'polypeptide(L)'
;MGGWAATRQEYGLIVKEALTTPGLTQRFISNTLAGTVRQLTDLHIGNGLLGTWYASPESPPFHQIEKHVPHELSAFRSSVMNRDEMRARSVLRLADMLLWLGWLLTAGALVAIAARWDRLAVNMRILVLAALMALVANALVCAGVSTVADRFQTRMSWVLPLLVWPLAVDLLQRRQR
;
A
#
# COMPACT_ATOMS: atom_id res chain seq x y z
N MET A 1 3.43 2.82 31.52
CA MET A 1 2.62 1.58 31.50
C MET A 1 2.03 1.47 30.11
N GLY A 2 2.60 0.63 29.26
CA GLY A 2 2.25 0.56 27.85
C GLY A 2 3.32 -0.22 27.12
N GLY A 3 2.91 -1.21 26.34
CA GLY A 3 3.81 -2.11 25.65
C GLY A 3 3.10 -3.41 25.30
N TRP A 4 3.49 -4.02 24.18
CA TRP A 4 2.86 -5.23 23.65
C TRP A 4 2.70 -6.35 24.68
N ALA A 5 3.70 -6.53 25.56
CA ALA A 5 3.65 -7.53 26.62
C ALA A 5 2.58 -7.25 27.68
N ALA A 6 2.33 -5.98 28.01
CA ALA A 6 1.37 -5.58 29.02
C ALA A 6 -0.09 -5.67 28.54
N THR A 7 -0.34 -5.50 27.24
CA THR A 7 -1.69 -5.55 26.64
C THR A 7 -1.98 -6.88 25.91
N ARG A 8 -1.02 -7.81 25.87
CA ARG A 8 -1.13 -9.08 25.13
C ARG A 8 -2.35 -9.90 25.54
N GLN A 9 -2.66 -9.96 26.83
CA GLN A 9 -3.77 -10.76 27.35
C GLN A 9 -5.11 -10.19 26.89
N GLU A 10 -5.27 -8.87 26.97
CA GLU A 10 -6.48 -8.16 26.54
C GLU A 10 -6.68 -8.29 25.01
N TYR A 11 -5.65 -8.00 24.22
CA TYR A 11 -5.73 -8.18 22.76
C TYR A 11 -5.95 -9.63 22.35
N GLY A 12 -5.34 -10.58 23.04
CA GLY A 12 -5.54 -12.00 22.80
C GLY A 12 -6.99 -12.44 23.01
N LEU A 13 -7.66 -11.90 24.03
CA LEU A 13 -9.08 -12.14 24.27
C LEU A 13 -9.94 -11.56 23.13
N ILE A 14 -9.69 -10.31 22.74
CA ILE A 14 -10.42 -9.65 21.64
C ILE A 14 -10.27 -10.43 20.34
N VAL A 15 -9.04 -10.83 19.98
CA VAL A 15 -8.78 -11.61 18.77
C VAL A 15 -9.45 -12.98 18.86
N LYS A 16 -9.35 -13.67 20.00
CA LYS A 16 -9.99 -14.97 20.19
C LYS A 16 -11.50 -14.86 20.02
N GLU A 17 -12.13 -13.89 20.69
CA GLU A 17 -13.58 -13.67 20.64
C GLU A 17 -14.04 -13.30 19.22
N ALA A 18 -13.29 -12.44 18.53
CA ALA A 18 -13.57 -12.09 17.14
C ALA A 18 -13.51 -13.30 16.19
N LEU A 19 -12.70 -14.32 16.50
CA LEU A 19 -12.54 -15.52 15.67
C LEU A 19 -13.44 -16.69 16.09
N THR A 20 -13.84 -16.78 17.36
CA THR A 20 -14.65 -17.90 17.88
C THR A 20 -16.15 -17.63 17.91
N THR A 21 -16.57 -16.36 17.98
CA THR A 21 -17.99 -15.99 18.07
C THR A 21 -18.58 -15.93 16.66
N PRO A 22 -19.50 -16.83 16.25
CA PRO A 22 -19.90 -16.99 14.84
C PRO A 22 -20.35 -15.70 14.14
N GLY A 23 -21.11 -14.85 14.84
CA GLY A 23 -21.55 -13.56 14.30
C GLY A 23 -20.43 -12.52 14.14
N LEU A 24 -19.41 -12.55 15.01
CA LEU A 24 -18.23 -11.68 14.90
C LEU A 24 -17.27 -12.21 13.84
N THR A 25 -17.05 -13.53 13.77
CA THR A 25 -16.19 -14.16 12.77
C THR A 25 -16.69 -13.88 11.36
N GLN A 26 -18.01 -13.98 11.11
CA GLN A 26 -18.58 -13.66 9.81
C GLN A 26 -18.37 -12.18 9.43
N ARG A 27 -18.56 -11.26 10.39
CA ARG A 27 -18.30 -9.83 10.17
C ARG A 27 -16.81 -9.56 9.93
N PHE A 28 -15.94 -10.21 10.69
CA PHE A 28 -14.49 -10.11 10.54
C PHE A 28 -14.05 -10.56 9.15
N ILE A 29 -14.51 -11.72 8.68
CA ILE A 29 -14.20 -12.23 7.33
C ILE A 29 -14.75 -11.28 6.27
N SER A 30 -16.01 -10.87 6.37
CA SER A 30 -16.65 -9.95 5.40
C SER A 30 -15.90 -8.61 5.31
N ASN A 31 -15.57 -8.02 6.46
CA ASN A 31 -14.82 -6.76 6.52
C ASN A 31 -13.39 -6.91 6.02
N THR A 32 -12.74 -8.03 6.31
CA THR A 32 -11.39 -8.34 5.81
C THR A 32 -11.41 -8.45 4.28
N LEU A 33 -12.40 -9.14 3.70
CA LEU A 33 -12.53 -9.27 2.25
C LEU A 33 -12.86 -7.94 1.58
N ALA A 34 -13.84 -7.20 2.11
CA ALA A 34 -14.19 -5.86 1.60
C ALA A 34 -13.01 -4.88 1.72
N GLY A 35 -12.30 -4.93 2.85
CA GLY A 35 -11.09 -4.16 3.08
C GLY A 35 -9.94 -4.57 2.16
N THR A 36 -9.81 -5.86 1.82
CA THR A 36 -8.80 -6.35 0.87
C THR A 36 -9.07 -5.81 -0.53
N VAL A 37 -10.32 -5.86 -1.00
CA VAL A 37 -10.72 -5.28 -2.28
C VAL A 37 -10.43 -3.78 -2.29
N ARG A 38 -10.84 -3.07 -1.23
CA ARG A 38 -10.54 -1.64 -1.09
C ARG A 38 -9.04 -1.38 -1.14
N GLN A 39 -8.25 -2.08 -0.34
CA GLN A 39 -6.78 -1.94 -0.29
C GLN A 39 -6.11 -2.23 -1.65
N LEU A 40 -6.66 -3.13 -2.47
CA LEU A 40 -6.16 -3.40 -3.82
C LEU A 40 -6.48 -2.27 -4.82
N THR A 41 -7.56 -1.51 -4.58
CA THR A 41 -8.01 -0.42 -5.45
C THR A 41 -7.61 0.98 -4.96
N ASP A 42 -7.23 1.13 -3.68
CA ASP A 42 -6.92 2.41 -3.05
C ASP A 42 -5.42 2.73 -3.20
N LEU A 43 -5.07 3.35 -4.33
CA LEU A 43 -3.70 3.73 -4.68
C LEU A 43 -3.56 5.25 -4.71
N HIS A 44 -3.18 5.81 -3.58
CA HIS A 44 -2.84 7.23 -3.44
C HIS A 44 -1.47 7.38 -2.78
N ILE A 45 -0.62 8.22 -3.36
CA ILE A 45 0.70 8.60 -2.82
C ILE A 45 0.54 9.75 -1.83
N GLY A 46 -0.40 10.66 -2.10
CA GLY A 46 -0.55 11.91 -1.34
C GLY A 46 -1.32 11.83 -0.03
N ASN A 47 -2.03 10.72 0.24
CA ASN A 47 -2.96 10.67 1.37
C ASN A 47 -2.20 10.66 2.71
N GLY A 48 -2.55 11.60 3.59
CA GLY A 48 -1.90 11.79 4.89
C GLY A 48 -0.53 12.47 4.87
N LEU A 49 -0.06 12.97 3.71
CA LEU A 49 1.17 13.78 3.61
C LEU A 49 0.93 15.28 3.72
N LEU A 50 -0.24 15.74 3.29
CA LEU A 50 -0.64 17.14 3.41
C LEU A 50 -1.54 17.31 4.64
N GLY A 51 -1.21 18.32 5.45
CA GLY A 51 -2.05 18.70 6.55
C GLY A 51 -1.36 19.67 7.48
N THR A 52 -2.14 20.64 7.96
CA THR A 52 -1.69 21.59 8.99
C THR A 52 -1.49 20.92 10.35
N TRP A 53 -2.02 19.69 10.53
CA TRP A 53 -1.89 18.93 11.77
C TRP A 53 -0.43 18.67 12.16
N TYR A 54 0.44 18.34 11.21
CA TYR A 54 1.86 18.11 11.49
C TYR A 54 2.62 19.35 11.95
N ALA A 55 2.11 20.56 11.67
CA ALA A 55 2.65 21.81 12.18
C ALA A 55 2.08 22.19 13.55
N SER A 56 1.06 21.47 14.04
CA SER A 56 0.49 21.67 15.37
C SER A 56 1.47 21.20 16.46
N PRO A 57 1.59 21.94 17.57
CA PRO A 57 2.32 21.49 18.75
C PRO A 57 1.89 20.13 19.25
N GLU A 58 0.62 19.76 19.07
CA GLU A 58 0.09 18.46 19.53
C GLU A 58 0.59 17.27 18.71
N SER A 59 1.25 17.51 17.57
CA SER A 59 1.69 16.42 16.70
C SER A 59 3.00 15.79 17.19
N PRO A 60 3.11 14.44 17.15
CA PRO A 60 4.35 13.77 17.53
C PRO A 60 5.59 14.26 16.76
N PRO A 61 5.53 14.52 15.42
CA PRO A 61 6.68 15.05 14.70
C PRO A 61 7.13 16.43 15.19
N PHE A 62 6.20 17.32 15.53
CA PHE A 62 6.52 18.63 16.09
C PHE A 62 7.34 18.49 17.38
N HIS A 63 6.87 17.66 18.32
CA HIS A 63 7.60 17.41 19.58
C HIS A 63 9.00 16.83 19.36
N GLN A 64 9.18 15.95 18.37
CA GLN A 64 10.50 15.39 18.09
C GLN A 64 11.46 16.45 17.52
N ILE A 65 10.97 17.33 16.64
CA ILE A 65 11.76 18.42 16.03
C ILE A 65 12.10 19.47 17.10
N GLU A 66 11.12 19.90 17.89
CA GLU A 66 11.33 20.84 18.99
C GLU A 66 12.36 20.31 20.00
N LYS A 67 12.30 19.02 20.33
CA LYS A 67 13.21 18.40 21.30
C LYS A 67 14.65 18.26 20.79
N HIS A 68 14.85 17.88 19.53
CA HIS A 68 16.18 17.49 19.02
C HIS A 68 16.83 18.54 18.11
N VAL A 69 16.02 19.33 17.38
CA VAL A 69 16.48 20.33 16.39
C VAL A 69 15.61 21.60 16.42
N PRO A 70 15.49 22.29 17.57
CA PRO A 70 14.55 23.41 17.74
C PRO A 70 14.79 24.58 16.78
N HIS A 71 16.02 24.78 16.30
CA HIS A 71 16.35 25.83 15.32
C HIS A 71 15.71 25.59 13.94
N GLU A 72 15.39 24.33 13.59
CA GLU A 72 14.71 23.95 12.35
C GLU A 72 13.18 24.05 12.46
N LEU A 73 12.64 24.36 13.64
CA LEU A 73 11.19 24.33 13.87
C LEU A 73 10.44 25.34 12.99
N SER A 74 11.05 26.51 12.74
CA SER A 74 10.49 27.52 11.83
C SER A 74 10.45 27.00 10.39
N ALA A 75 11.56 26.42 9.91
CA ALA A 75 11.67 25.81 8.58
C ALA A 75 10.64 24.68 8.41
N PHE A 76 10.54 23.78 9.39
CA PHE A 76 9.55 22.71 9.41
C PHE A 76 8.12 23.24 9.30
N ARG A 77 7.71 24.19 10.15
CA ARG A 77 6.35 24.77 10.11
C ARG A 77 6.06 25.49 8.80
N SER A 78 7.07 26.13 8.22
CA SER A 78 6.95 26.85 6.94
C SER A 78 7.02 25.93 5.71
N SER A 79 7.24 24.62 5.89
CA SER A 79 7.37 23.69 4.78
C SER A 79 6.08 23.58 3.96
N VAL A 80 6.24 23.38 2.65
CA VAL A 80 5.15 23.30 1.68
C VAL A 80 4.13 22.21 2.02
N MET A 81 4.56 21.09 2.63
CA MET A 81 3.67 19.99 3.04
C MET A 81 2.81 20.35 4.26
N ASN A 82 3.37 21.12 5.21
CA ASN A 82 2.70 21.55 6.43
C ASN A 82 1.73 22.71 6.21
N ARG A 83 1.92 23.47 5.14
CA ARG A 83 1.07 24.61 4.75
C ARG A 83 -0.09 24.22 3.85
N ASP A 84 -0.16 22.95 3.45
CA ASP A 84 -1.24 22.42 2.58
C ASP A 84 -1.44 23.26 1.31
N GLU A 85 -0.32 23.70 0.73
CA GLU A 85 -0.35 24.62 -0.40
C GLU A 85 -0.88 23.95 -1.67
N MET A 86 -1.56 24.74 -2.51
CA MET A 86 -2.12 24.27 -3.78
C MET A 86 -1.06 23.64 -4.69
N ARG A 87 0.18 24.16 -4.68
CA ARG A 87 1.30 23.60 -5.45
C ARG A 87 1.63 22.18 -4.99
N ALA A 88 1.66 21.93 -3.69
CA ALA A 88 1.91 20.61 -3.12
C ALA A 88 0.81 19.62 -3.53
N ARG A 89 -0.46 20.03 -3.41
CA ARG A 89 -1.63 19.26 -3.86
C ARG A 89 -1.56 18.92 -5.35
N SER A 90 -1.16 19.86 -6.19
CA SER A 90 -1.05 19.63 -7.63
C SER A 90 0.08 18.67 -7.99
N VAL A 91 1.22 18.75 -7.32
CA VAL A 91 2.33 17.78 -7.51
C VAL A 91 1.90 16.38 -7.08
N LEU A 92 1.25 16.23 -5.93
CA LEU A 92 0.76 14.92 -5.46
C LEU A 92 -0.33 14.36 -6.37
N ARG A 93 -1.25 15.20 -6.86
CA ARG A 93 -2.26 14.77 -7.85
C ARG A 93 -1.63 14.30 -9.16
N LEU A 94 -0.60 14.99 -9.65
CA LEU A 94 0.15 14.55 -10.83
C LEU A 94 0.84 13.20 -10.57
N ALA A 95 1.45 13.02 -9.39
CA ALA A 95 2.06 11.75 -9.01
C ALA A 95 1.03 10.61 -8.96
N ASP A 96 -0.14 10.84 -8.36
CA ASP A 96 -1.25 9.88 -8.33
C ASP A 96 -1.72 9.55 -9.77
N MET A 97 -1.89 10.56 -10.63
CA MET A 97 -2.28 10.35 -12.02
C MET A 97 -1.24 9.50 -12.79
N LEU A 98 0.04 9.78 -12.62
CA LEU A 98 1.12 9.02 -13.25
C LEU A 98 1.18 7.58 -12.72
N LEU A 99 0.95 7.38 -11.41
CA LEU A 99 0.87 6.07 -10.81
C LEU A 99 -0.28 5.25 -11.42
N TRP A 100 -1.48 5.84 -11.48
CA TRP A 100 -2.66 5.20 -12.09
C TRP A 100 -2.43 4.89 -13.57
N LEU A 101 -1.84 5.81 -14.33
CA LEU A 101 -1.48 5.56 -15.73
C LEU A 101 -0.50 4.40 -15.84
N GLY A 102 0.54 4.35 -15.02
CA GLY A 102 1.50 3.25 -14.96
C GLY A 102 0.83 1.91 -14.65
N TRP A 103 -0.10 1.89 -13.69
CA TRP A 103 -0.90 0.71 -13.36
C TRP A 103 -1.80 0.26 -14.51
N LEU A 104 -2.48 1.18 -15.20
CA LEU A 104 -3.31 0.87 -16.36
C LEU A 104 -2.50 0.26 -17.51
N LEU A 105 -1.34 0.85 -17.83
CA LEU A 105 -0.43 0.32 -18.85
C LEU A 105 0.10 -1.06 -18.48
N THR A 106 0.47 -1.24 -17.22
CA THR A 106 0.97 -2.52 -16.69
C THR A 106 -0.12 -3.59 -16.72
N ALA A 107 -1.34 -3.26 -16.30
CA ALA A 107 -2.49 -4.16 -16.37
C ALA A 107 -2.79 -4.57 -17.83
N GLY A 108 -2.78 -3.61 -18.76
CA GLY A 108 -2.93 -3.88 -20.19
C GLY A 108 -1.84 -4.82 -20.73
N ALA A 109 -0.58 -4.60 -20.34
CA ALA A 109 0.54 -5.47 -20.71
C ALA A 109 0.37 -6.89 -20.15
N LEU A 110 -0.03 -7.02 -18.88
CA LEU A 110 -0.29 -8.32 -18.25
C LEU A 110 -1.45 -9.06 -18.91
N VAL A 111 -2.53 -8.38 -19.32
CA VAL A 111 -3.63 -8.99 -20.09
C VAL A 111 -3.13 -9.49 -21.45
N ALA A 112 -2.34 -8.69 -22.17
CA ALA A 112 -1.75 -9.10 -23.44
C ALA A 112 -0.79 -10.31 -23.30
N ILE A 113 -0.05 -10.37 -22.19
CA ILE A 113 0.83 -11.50 -21.85
C ILE A 113 0.02 -12.74 -21.45
N ALA A 114 -1.05 -12.56 -20.67
CA ALA A 114 -1.95 -13.65 -20.27
C ALA A 114 -2.65 -14.29 -21.47
N ALA A 115 -2.98 -13.52 -22.52
CA ALA A 115 -3.48 -14.07 -23.78
C ALA A 115 -2.48 -15.01 -24.49
N ARG A 116 -1.21 -15.02 -24.06
CA ARG A 116 -0.13 -15.88 -24.55
C ARG A 116 0.45 -16.77 -23.44
N TRP A 117 -0.33 -17.05 -22.40
CA TRP A 117 0.10 -17.79 -21.21
C TRP A 117 0.80 -19.11 -21.54
N ASP A 118 0.28 -19.87 -22.51
CA ASP A 118 0.83 -21.16 -22.91
C ASP A 118 2.22 -21.08 -23.55
N ARG A 119 2.62 -19.89 -24.01
CA ARG A 119 3.96 -19.65 -24.56
C ARG A 119 4.98 -19.27 -23.51
N LEU A 120 4.56 -18.90 -22.29
CA LEU A 120 5.48 -18.53 -21.23
C LEU A 120 6.20 -19.75 -20.65
N ALA A 121 7.46 -19.56 -20.26
CA ALA A 121 8.18 -20.54 -19.45
C ALA A 121 7.42 -20.85 -18.15
N VAL A 122 7.47 -22.09 -17.67
CA VAL A 122 6.88 -22.48 -16.37
C VAL A 122 7.39 -21.59 -15.24
N ASN A 123 8.70 -21.29 -15.21
CA ASN A 123 9.30 -20.41 -14.21
C ASN A 123 8.69 -18.99 -14.22
N MET A 124 8.36 -18.47 -15.41
CA MET A 124 7.75 -17.15 -15.55
C MET A 124 6.29 -17.15 -15.08
N ARG A 125 5.55 -18.23 -15.34
CA ARG A 125 4.19 -18.41 -14.82
C ARG A 125 4.19 -18.45 -13.29
N ILE A 126 5.14 -19.18 -12.70
CA ILE A 126 5.32 -19.25 -11.24
C ILE A 126 5.63 -17.86 -10.67
N LEU A 127 6.52 -17.10 -11.32
CA LEU A 127 6.85 -15.73 -10.90
C LEU A 127 5.61 -14.82 -10.89
N VAL A 128 4.78 -14.87 -11.93
CA VAL A 128 3.52 -14.09 -11.99
C VAL A 128 2.58 -14.48 -10.87
N LEU A 129 2.32 -15.78 -10.71
CA LEU A 129 1.41 -16.26 -9.66
C LEU A 129 1.93 -15.90 -8.26
N ALA A 130 3.23 -16.06 -8.02
CA ALA A 130 3.85 -15.69 -6.74
C ALA A 130 3.69 -14.20 -6.45
N ALA A 131 3.91 -13.33 -7.44
CA ALA A 131 3.79 -11.89 -7.25
C ALA A 131 2.33 -11.43 -7.06
N LEU A 132 1.37 -12.02 -7.80
CA LEU A 132 -0.06 -11.76 -7.57
C LEU A 132 -0.50 -12.23 -6.18
N MET A 133 -0.07 -13.42 -5.76
CA MET A 133 -0.33 -13.91 -4.40
C MET A 133 0.29 -13.00 -3.34
N ALA A 134 1.50 -12.49 -3.55
CA ALA A 134 2.14 -11.56 -2.62
C ALA A 134 1.35 -10.24 -2.49
N LEU A 135 0.82 -9.69 -3.59
CA LEU A 135 -0.01 -8.48 -3.57
C LEU A 135 -1.33 -8.72 -2.82
N VAL A 136 -2.00 -9.84 -3.07
CA VAL A 136 -3.24 -10.21 -2.38
C VAL A 136 -2.97 -10.48 -0.90
N ALA A 137 -1.90 -11.19 -0.56
CA ALA A 137 -1.53 -11.46 0.82
C ALA A 137 -1.21 -10.16 1.58
N ASN A 138 -0.50 -9.22 0.96
CA ASN A 138 -0.24 -7.90 1.54
C ASN A 138 -1.56 -7.17 1.84
N ALA A 139 -2.47 -7.12 0.88
CA ALA A 139 -3.77 -6.46 1.06
C ALA A 139 -4.63 -7.15 2.13
N LEU A 140 -4.64 -8.48 2.15
CA LEU A 140 -5.38 -9.29 3.13
C LEU A 140 -4.87 -9.07 4.56
N VAL A 141 -3.55 -9.08 4.75
CA VAL A 141 -2.93 -8.84 6.07
C VAL A 141 -3.21 -7.40 6.52
N CYS A 142 -3.11 -6.41 5.63
CA CYS A 142 -3.41 -5.02 5.96
C CYS A 142 -4.88 -4.84 6.37
N ALA A 143 -5.81 -5.45 5.63
CA ALA A 143 -7.24 -5.34 5.90
C ALA A 143 -7.69 -6.12 7.14
N GLY A 144 -7.11 -7.29 7.40
CA GLY A 144 -7.55 -8.17 8.49
C GLY A 144 -6.87 -7.91 9.83
N VAL A 145 -5.60 -7.50 9.82
CA VAL A 145 -4.78 -7.41 11.05
C VAL A 145 -4.34 -5.97 11.35
N SER A 146 -4.38 -5.09 10.36
CA SER A 146 -3.94 -3.71 10.49
C SER A 146 -5.06 -2.73 10.11
N THR A 147 -4.70 -1.64 9.46
CA THR A 147 -5.63 -0.65 8.93
C THR A 147 -5.55 -0.63 7.41
N VAL A 148 -6.70 -0.49 6.76
CA VAL A 148 -6.75 -0.13 5.34
C VAL A 148 -6.20 1.28 5.20
N ALA A 149 -5.06 1.40 4.50
CA ALA A 149 -4.38 2.67 4.29
C ALA A 149 -3.55 2.61 3.01
N ASP A 150 -3.69 3.64 2.17
CA ASP A 150 -3.18 3.69 0.79
C ASP A 150 -1.66 3.47 0.76
N ARG A 151 -0.95 3.96 1.79
CA ARG A 151 0.50 3.81 1.96
C ARG A 151 1.00 2.36 1.88
N PHE A 152 0.20 1.37 2.28
CA PHE A 152 0.64 -0.03 2.29
C PHE A 152 0.62 -0.64 0.89
N GLN A 153 -0.40 -0.34 0.08
CA GLN A 153 -0.47 -0.85 -1.29
C GLN A 153 0.43 -0.05 -2.23
N THR A 154 0.51 1.27 -2.04
CA THR A 154 1.40 2.14 -2.83
C THR A 154 2.87 1.71 -2.71
N ARG A 155 3.29 1.14 -1.57
CA ARG A 155 4.66 0.59 -1.39
C ARG A 155 4.94 -0.69 -2.18
N MET A 156 3.91 -1.39 -2.64
CA MET A 156 4.02 -2.59 -3.50
C MET A 156 3.69 -2.27 -4.96
N SER A 157 3.41 -1.00 -5.29
CA SER A 157 2.97 -0.59 -6.62
C SER A 157 3.98 -0.84 -7.74
N TRP A 158 5.27 -0.95 -7.41
CA TRP A 158 6.36 -1.22 -8.34
C TRP A 158 6.47 -2.70 -8.74
N VAL A 159 5.83 -3.62 -8.01
CA VAL A 159 5.92 -5.06 -8.28
C VAL A 159 5.36 -5.39 -9.66
N LEU A 160 4.17 -4.88 -9.99
CA LEU A 160 3.54 -5.19 -11.28
C LEU A 160 4.34 -4.65 -12.48
N PRO A 161 4.80 -3.38 -12.51
CA PRO A 161 5.66 -2.88 -13.59
C PRO A 161 6.94 -3.71 -13.76
N LEU A 162 7.55 -4.14 -12.66
CA LEU A 162 8.77 -4.92 -12.69
C LEU A 162 8.57 -6.33 -13.27
N LEU A 163 7.38 -6.92 -13.11
CA LEU A 163 7.05 -8.22 -13.71
C LEU A 163 6.94 -8.16 -15.24
N VAL A 164 6.52 -7.03 -15.81
CA VAL A 164 6.29 -6.92 -17.26
C VAL A 164 7.58 -7.13 -18.04
N TRP A 165 8.71 -6.62 -17.54
CA TRP A 165 10.01 -6.70 -18.22
C TRP A 165 10.47 -8.15 -18.51
N PRO A 166 10.66 -9.03 -17.51
CA PRO A 166 11.11 -10.40 -17.77
C PRO A 166 10.11 -11.21 -18.60
N LEU A 167 8.81 -10.96 -18.45
CA LEU A 167 7.77 -11.62 -19.25
C LEU A 167 7.83 -11.22 -20.73
N ALA A 168 8.03 -9.93 -21.00
CA ALA A 168 8.20 -9.44 -22.36
C ALA A 168 9.45 -10.05 -23.01
N VAL A 169 10.56 -10.14 -22.27
CA VAL A 169 11.80 -10.75 -22.75
C VAL A 169 11.62 -12.25 -23.07
N ASP A 170 10.99 -13.03 -22.18
CA ASP A 170 10.73 -14.46 -22.41
C ASP A 170 9.87 -14.68 -23.67
N LEU A 171 8.82 -13.87 -23.86
CA LEU A 171 7.97 -13.94 -25.04
C LEU A 171 8.71 -13.58 -26.34
N LEU A 172 9.60 -12.58 -26.29
CA LEU A 172 10.40 -12.19 -27.45
C LEU A 172 11.41 -13.27 -27.85
N GLN A 173 12.12 -13.85 -26.88
CA GLN A 173 13.08 -14.93 -27.13
C GLN A 173 12.42 -16.17 -27.70
N ARG A 174 11.21 -16.51 -27.23
CA ARG A 174 10.44 -17.66 -27.72
C ARG A 174 9.78 -17.45 -29.07
N ARG A 175 9.60 -16.19 -29.51
CA ARG A 175 9.13 -15.89 -30.86
C ARG A 175 10.23 -16.11 -31.92
N GLN A 176 11.49 -16.08 -31.52
CA GLN A 176 12.65 -16.24 -32.42
C GLN A 176 13.09 -17.70 -32.58
N ARG A 177 12.56 -18.62 -31.77
CA ARG A 177 12.78 -20.07 -31.88
C ARG A 177 11.60 -20.72 -32.59
#